data_AF-A0A413UC49-F1
#
_entry.id   AF-A0A413UC49-F1
#
_cell.length_a   1.000
_cell.length_b   1.000
_cell.length_c   1.000
_cell.angle_alpha   90.00
_cell.angle_beta   90.00
_cell.angle_gamma   90.00
#
_symmetry.space_group_name_H-M   'P 1'
#
loop_
_entity.id
_entity.type
_entity.pdbx_description
1 polymer ?
#
loop_
_entity_poly.entity_id
_entity_poly.type
_entity_poly.pdbx_seq_one_letter_code
_entity_poly.pdbx_strand_id
1 'polypeptide(L)'
;MIERDLDILPKKRNESATDPYTTINTMADLEFDANDVCEELKAITVEDYAETMLDNRNVAAPPFFVFYRNIQTRDVYIKVKIRDRATGKVFCVSFHFARYPKPNPLPYEG
;
A
#
# COMPACT_ATOMS: atom_id res chain seq x y z
N MET A 1 1.37 11.76 15.84
CA MET A 1 1.16 10.31 16.09
C MET A 1 1.17 9.52 14.78
N ILE A 2 0.48 9.97 13.72
CA ILE A 2 0.65 9.42 12.35
C ILE A 2 1.88 9.98 11.63
N GLU A 3 2.11 11.30 11.66
CA GLU A 3 3.24 11.95 10.95
C GLU A 3 4.63 11.44 11.35
N ARG A 4 4.75 10.82 12.53
CA ARG A 4 6.01 10.22 12.99
C ARG A 4 6.20 8.81 12.42
N ASP A 5 5.13 8.03 12.38
CA ASP A 5 5.16 6.58 12.27
C ASP A 5 4.72 6.08 10.88
N LEU A 6 4.01 6.90 10.09
CA LEU A 6 3.54 6.56 8.75
C LEU A 6 3.89 7.66 7.74
N ASP A 7 4.72 7.28 6.76
CA ASP A 7 4.96 8.08 5.56
C ASP A 7 4.11 7.49 4.40
N ILE A 8 3.34 8.30 3.69
CA ILE A 8 2.55 7.87 2.50
C ILE A 8 3.11 8.55 1.25
N LEU A 9 3.42 7.77 0.22
CA LEU A 9 3.85 8.30 -1.07
C LEU A 9 2.63 8.64 -1.94
N PRO A 10 2.37 9.94 -2.26
CA PRO A 10 1.17 10.33 -2.99
C PRO A 10 1.17 9.87 -4.45
N LYS A 11 2.34 9.89 -5.10
CA LYS A 11 2.57 9.38 -6.46
C LYS A 11 4.06 9.21 -6.72
N LYS A 12 4.42 8.39 -7.70
CA LYS A 12 5.79 8.29 -8.22
C LYS A 12 6.11 9.47 -9.13
N ARG A 13 7.40 9.76 -9.29
CA ARG A 13 7.89 10.88 -10.10
C ARG A 13 7.42 10.82 -11.56
N ASN A 14 7.30 9.62 -12.11
CA ASN A 14 6.98 9.40 -13.53
C ASN A 14 5.47 9.18 -13.77
N GLU A 15 4.64 9.24 -12.74
CA GLU A 15 3.18 9.09 -12.87
C GLU A 15 2.54 10.46 -13.15
N SER A 16 1.58 10.48 -14.08
CA SER A 16 0.79 11.68 -14.41
C SER A 16 -0.01 12.13 -13.19
N ALA A 17 -0.21 13.44 -13.04
CA ALA A 17 -1.10 14.00 -12.03
C ALA A 17 -2.56 13.55 -12.22
N THR A 18 -2.97 13.24 -13.46
CA THR A 18 -4.31 12.79 -13.81
C THR A 18 -4.48 11.28 -13.83
N ASP A 19 -3.45 10.52 -13.44
CA ASP A 19 -3.52 9.06 -13.44
C ASP A 19 -4.38 8.58 -12.24
N PRO A 20 -5.54 7.94 -12.49
CA PRO A 20 -6.47 7.57 -11.42
C PRO A 20 -5.91 6.48 -10.50
N TYR A 21 -4.84 5.79 -10.91
CA TYR A 21 -4.19 4.73 -10.16
C TYR A 21 -2.92 5.21 -9.46
N THR A 22 -2.94 6.46 -8.98
CA THR A 22 -1.96 7.00 -8.04
C THR A 22 -2.57 7.04 -6.64
N THR A 23 -1.72 7.04 -5.61
CA THR A 23 -2.20 7.04 -4.22
C THR A 23 -3.12 8.23 -3.95
N ILE A 24 -2.70 9.44 -4.36
CA ILE A 24 -3.47 10.65 -4.12
C ILE A 24 -4.84 10.64 -4.82
N ASN A 25 -4.93 10.14 -6.05
CA ASN A 25 -6.19 10.12 -6.79
C ASN A 25 -7.12 9.00 -6.30
N THR A 26 -6.57 7.86 -5.87
CA THR A 26 -7.38 6.82 -5.21
C THR A 26 -7.90 7.31 -3.86
N MET A 27 -7.07 7.96 -3.05
CA MET A 27 -7.53 8.56 -1.79
C MET A 27 -8.62 9.60 -2.02
N ALA A 28 -8.49 10.45 -3.04
CA ALA A 28 -9.53 11.43 -3.38
C ALA A 28 -10.85 10.78 -3.81
N ASP A 29 -10.81 9.72 -4.63
CA ASP A 29 -11.99 8.95 -5.09
C ASP A 29 -12.70 8.25 -3.93
N LEU A 30 -11.93 7.73 -2.95
CA LEU A 30 -12.44 7.10 -1.73
C LEU A 30 -12.84 8.10 -0.63
N GLU A 31 -12.59 9.40 -0.82
CA GLU A 31 -12.72 10.46 0.20
C GLU A 31 -11.85 10.21 1.46
N PHE A 32 -10.67 9.62 1.27
CA PHE A 32 -9.74 9.24 2.35
C PHE A 32 -8.70 10.31 2.66
N ASP A 33 -8.37 10.41 3.94
CA ASP A 33 -7.18 11.08 4.45
C ASP A 33 -6.09 10.08 4.92
N ALA A 34 -5.01 10.58 5.53
CA ALA A 34 -3.92 9.73 6.02
C ALA A 34 -4.31 8.83 7.22
N ASN A 35 -5.29 9.23 8.02
CA ASN A 35 -5.85 8.42 9.09
C ASN A 35 -6.61 7.22 8.50
N ASP A 36 -7.42 7.44 7.47
CA ASP A 36 -8.16 6.35 6.82
C ASP A 36 -7.21 5.30 6.23
N VAL A 37 -6.14 5.74 5.55
CA VAL A 37 -5.09 4.83 5.08
C VAL A 37 -4.43 4.09 6.25
N CYS A 38 -4.19 4.77 7.38
CA CYS A 38 -3.61 4.14 8.57
C CYS A 38 -4.53 3.04 9.15
N GLU A 39 -5.84 3.28 9.22
CA GLU A 39 -6.80 2.30 9.70
C GLU A 39 -6.91 1.10 8.74
N GLU A 40 -6.90 1.33 7.42
CA GLU A 40 -6.86 0.23 6.44
C GLU A 40 -5.58 -0.60 6.57
N LEU A 41 -4.42 0.03 6.80
CA LEU A 41 -3.17 -0.69 7.01
C LEU A 41 -3.19 -1.53 8.30
N LYS A 42 -3.85 -1.06 9.37
CA LYS A 42 -4.03 -1.82 10.61
C LYS A 42 -5.01 -2.98 10.44
N ALA A 43 -5.96 -2.85 9.52
CA ALA A 43 -6.96 -3.86 9.25
C ALA A 43 -6.48 -4.97 8.29
N ILE A 44 -5.30 -4.83 7.67
CA ILE A 44 -4.70 -5.86 6.81
C ILE A 44 -4.58 -7.19 7.55
N THR A 45 -5.02 -8.26 6.91
CA THR A 45 -4.87 -9.63 7.39
C THR A 45 -3.93 -10.45 6.50
N VAL A 46 -3.66 -11.70 6.88
CA VAL A 46 -2.83 -12.60 6.08
C VAL A 46 -3.51 -13.00 4.76
N GLU A 47 -4.84 -13.03 4.72
CA GLU A 47 -5.63 -13.35 3.51
C GLU A 47 -5.47 -12.28 2.43
N ASP A 48 -5.18 -11.03 2.83
CA ASP A 48 -4.92 -9.91 1.92
C ASP A 48 -3.53 -9.98 1.26
N TYR A 49 -2.61 -10.79 1.80
CA TYR A 49 -1.21 -10.83 1.36
C TYR A 49 -1.08 -11.44 -0.03
N ALA A 50 -0.34 -10.77 -0.91
CA ALA A 50 -0.03 -11.26 -2.25
C ALA A 50 1.41 -11.74 -2.40
N GLU A 51 2.38 -10.90 -2.04
CA GLU A 51 3.79 -11.22 -2.23
C GLU A 51 4.73 -10.33 -1.41
N THR A 52 5.97 -10.78 -1.30
CA THR A 52 7.09 -10.00 -0.75
C THR A 52 8.07 -9.71 -1.88
N MET A 53 8.33 -8.43 -2.14
CA MET A 53 9.26 -7.99 -3.18
C MET A 53 10.55 -7.45 -2.56
N LEU A 54 11.71 -7.90 -3.06
CA LEU A 54 12.99 -7.30 -2.68
C LEU A 54 13.15 -5.91 -3.28
N ASP A 55 13.85 -5.03 -2.57
CA ASP A 55 14.18 -3.70 -3.07
C ASP A 55 15.37 -3.81 -4.04
N ASN A 56 15.08 -3.92 -5.33
CA ASN A 56 16.11 -4.05 -6.37
C ASN A 56 17.11 -2.89 -6.41
N ARG A 57 16.81 -1.74 -5.80
CA ARG A 57 17.74 -0.61 -5.71
C ARG A 57 18.69 -0.72 -4.53
N ASN A 58 18.28 -1.43 -3.49
CA ASN A 58 19.09 -1.67 -2.30
C ASN A 58 18.67 -2.99 -1.64
N VAL A 59 19.37 -4.06 -1.98
CA VAL A 59 19.10 -5.41 -1.47
C VAL A 59 19.26 -5.54 0.05
N ALA A 60 20.01 -4.63 0.69
CA ALA A 60 20.15 -4.58 2.14
C ALA A 60 18.99 -3.84 2.83
N ALA A 61 18.15 -3.13 2.07
CA ALA A 61 17.01 -2.45 2.62
C ALA A 61 15.85 -3.42 2.89
N PRO A 62 14.96 -3.11 3.85
CA PRO A 62 13.80 -3.97 4.13
C PRO A 62 12.97 -4.26 2.89
N PRO A 63 12.38 -5.46 2.75
CA PRO A 63 11.56 -5.79 1.60
C PRO A 63 10.25 -4.99 1.61
N PHE A 64 9.58 -5.00 0.46
CA PHE A 64 8.20 -4.53 0.34
C PHE A 64 7.25 -5.69 0.56
N PHE A 65 6.17 -5.42 1.28
CA PHE A 65 5.05 -6.33 1.44
C PHE A 65 3.88 -5.80 0.62
N VAL A 66 3.28 -6.67 -0.18
CA VAL A 66 2.20 -6.34 -1.10
C VAL A 66 0.94 -7.04 -0.67
N PHE A 67 -0.15 -6.28 -0.64
CA PHE A 67 -1.47 -6.74 -0.26
C PHE A 67 -2.51 -6.25 -1.27
N TYR A 68 -3.62 -6.96 -1.37
CA TYR A 68 -4.81 -6.52 -2.08
C TYR A 68 -5.99 -6.55 -1.12
N ARG A 69 -6.74 -5.45 -1.06
CA ARG A 69 -7.97 -5.35 -0.26
C ARG A 69 -9.12 -4.90 -1.14
N ASN A 70 -10.31 -5.42 -0.87
CA ASN A 70 -11.52 -4.89 -1.49
C ASN A 70 -12.06 -3.74 -0.63
N ILE A 71 -11.96 -2.51 -1.12
CA ILE A 71 -12.41 -1.30 -0.43
C ILE A 71 -13.46 -0.64 -1.31
N GLN A 72 -14.66 -0.43 -0.76
CA GLN A 72 -15.81 0.12 -1.50
C GLN A 72 -16.03 -0.58 -2.85
N THR A 73 -16.03 -1.92 -2.86
CA THR A 73 -16.23 -2.78 -4.05
C THR A 73 -15.11 -2.74 -5.10
N ARG A 74 -13.98 -2.09 -4.81
CA ARG A 74 -12.82 -1.99 -5.71
C ARG A 74 -11.58 -2.61 -5.07
N ASP A 75 -10.81 -3.33 -5.87
CA ASP A 75 -9.52 -3.85 -5.41
C ASP A 75 -8.51 -2.70 -5.30
N VAL A 76 -7.90 -2.57 -4.12
CA VAL A 76 -6.85 -1.61 -3.80
C VAL A 76 -5.54 -2.37 -3.63
N TYR A 77 -4.55 -2.03 -4.46
CA TYR A 77 -3.18 -2.48 -4.36
C TYR A 77 -2.46 -1.68 -3.27
N ILE A 78 -1.96 -2.39 -2.27
CA ILE A 78 -1.25 -1.81 -1.14
C ILE A 78 0.17 -2.34 -1.14
N LYS A 79 1.15 -1.44 -1.06
CA LYS A 79 2.57 -1.80 -0.92
C LYS A 79 3.21 -1.01 0.19
N VAL A 80 3.71 -1.71 1.20
CA VAL A 80 4.33 -1.11 2.39
C VAL A 80 5.75 -1.63 2.61
N LYS A 81 6.54 -0.82 3.31
CA LYS A 81 7.88 -1.18 3.80
C LYS A 81 8.01 -0.76 5.24
N ILE A 82 8.41 -1.68 6.12
CA ILE A 82 8.72 -1.38 7.51
C ILE A 82 10.15 -0.83 7.53
N ARG A 83 10.30 0.49 7.71
CA ARG A 83 11.60 1.17 7.68
C ARG A 83 12.38 1.01 8.98
N ASP A 84 11.69 0.97 10.11
CA ASP A 84 12.29 0.78 11.42
C ASP A 84 11.36 -0.06 12.29
N ARG A 85 11.84 -1.24 12.72
CA ARG A 85 11.08 -2.17 13.56
C ARG A 85 11.06 -1.77 15.04
N ALA A 86 12.04 -1.01 15.51
CA ALA A 86 12.09 -0.57 16.90
C ALA A 86 11.08 0.55 17.16
N THR A 87 10.94 1.47 16.21
CA THR A 87 9.96 2.57 16.30
C THR A 87 8.63 2.25 15.63
N GLY A 88 8.56 1.19 14.82
CA GLY A 88 7.36 0.83 14.07
C GLY A 88 7.11 1.72 12.85
N LYS A 89 8.13 2.44 12.35
CA LYS A 89 7.97 3.36 11.22
C LYS A 89 7.68 2.61 9.93
N VAL A 90 6.52 2.88 9.33
CA VAL A 90 6.02 2.30 8.08
C VAL A 90 6.08 3.33 6.95
N PHE A 91 6.45 2.88 5.77
CA PHE A 91 6.33 3.63 4.53
C PHE A 91 5.34 2.95 3.60
N CYS A 92 4.20 3.59 3.38
CA CYS A 92 3.22 3.20 2.39
C CYS A 92 3.63 3.75 1.02
N VAL A 93 4.19 2.88 0.19
CA VAL A 93 4.74 3.21 -1.13
C VAL A 93 3.63 3.30 -2.17
N SER A 94 2.55 2.55 -1.98
CA SER A 94 1.42 2.49 -2.89
C SER A 94 0.16 2.16 -2.11
N PHE A 95 -0.87 2.98 -2.29
CA PHE A 95 -2.23 2.71 -1.82
C PHE A 95 -3.15 3.22 -2.93
N HIS A 96 -3.36 2.41 -3.95
CA HIS A 96 -4.10 2.84 -5.13
C HIS A 96 -4.98 1.72 -5.67
N PHE A 97 -6.03 2.06 -6.42
CA PHE A 97 -6.82 1.04 -7.12
C PHE A 97 -5.93 0.15 -7.97
N ALA A 98 -6.24 -1.15 -8.01
CA ALA A 98 -5.49 -2.12 -8.78
C ALA A 98 -5.60 -1.78 -10.27
N ARG A 99 -4.45 -1.57 -10.93
CA ARG A 99 -4.38 -1.37 -12.40
C ARG A 99 -4.65 -2.66 -13.17
N TYR A 100 -4.32 -3.78 -12.54
CA TYR A 100 -4.43 -5.12 -13.07
C TYR A 100 -5.15 -5.99 -12.04
N PRO A 101 -5.86 -7.04 -12.47
CA PRO A 101 -6.52 -7.97 -11.55
C PRO A 101 -5.55 -8.49 -10.49
N LYS A 102 -6.05 -8.65 -9.26
CA LYS A 102 -5.28 -9.31 -8.19
C LYS A 102 -5.00 -10.77 -8.57
N PRO A 103 -3.89 -11.37 -8.09
CA PRO A 103 -3.71 -12.81 -8.18
C PRO A 103 -4.90 -13.56 -7.56
N ASN A 104 -5.32 -14.65 -8.20
CA ASN A 104 -6.41 -15.48 -7.72
C ASN A 104 -6.03 -16.97 -7.86
N PRO A 105 -5.91 -17.73 -6.75
CA PRO A 105 -6.06 -17.26 -5.37
C PRO A 105 -4.86 -16.42 -4.91
N LEU A 106 -5.04 -15.61 -3.86
CA LEU A 106 -3.91 -15.12 -3.06
C LEU A 106 -3.30 -16.29 -2.25
N PRO A 107 -2.00 -16.24 -1.90
CA PRO A 107 -1.31 -17.34 -1.22
C PRO A 107 -1.96 -17.89 0.04
N TYR A 108 -2.71 -17.06 0.75
CA TYR A 108 -3.38 -17.43 2.01
C TYR A 108 -4.90 -17.15 1.95
N GLU A 109 -5.47 -17.01 0.75
CA GLU A 109 -6.92 -16.93 0.54
C GLU A 109 -7.51 -18.32 0.78
N GLY A 110 -8.42 -18.42 1.76
CA GLY A 110 -9.05 -19.66 2.23
C GLY A 110 -10.49 -19.81 1.80
#